data_AF-A0A924DWP6-F1
#
_entry.id   AF-A0A924DWP6-F1
#
_cell.length_a   1.000
_cell.length_b   1.000
_cell.length_c   1.000
_cell.angle_alpha   90.00
_cell.angle_beta   90.00
_cell.angle_gamma   90.00
#
_symmetry.space_group_name_H-M   'P 1'
#
loop_
_entity.id
_entity.type
_entity.pdbx_description
1 polymer ?
#
loop_
_entity_poly.entity_id
_entity_poly.type
_entity_poly.pdbx_seq_one_letter_code
_entity_poly.pdbx_strand_id
1 'polypeptide(L)'
;MNAHWNAAVRLRCPACGHGRLYAQLFDMHPACLACGQTFVMGDGDFVGGVYLNYGVVAITSFILFAMMEQAGTYTVGQEVGYLMTFVVLFPLLTVRHTRAFFLATVYSTGTLPRPPGDHRPAP
;
A
#
# COMPACT_ATOMS: atom_id res chain seq x y z
N MET A 1 7.78 14.28 10.98
CA MET A 1 7.17 13.01 10.50
C MET A 1 8.25 12.19 9.84
N ASN A 2 8.49 10.98 10.34
CA ASN A 2 9.73 10.24 10.13
C ASN A 2 10.01 9.91 8.66
N ALA A 3 11.29 9.94 8.26
CA ALA A 3 11.74 9.78 6.87
C ALA A 3 11.20 8.52 6.16
N HIS A 4 10.94 7.45 6.91
CA HIS A 4 10.41 6.19 6.39
C HIS A 4 8.95 6.29 5.86
N TRP A 5 8.09 7.13 6.43
CA TRP A 5 6.71 7.30 5.94
C TRP A 5 6.66 8.12 4.64
N ASN A 6 7.54 9.12 4.51
CA ASN A 6 7.69 9.87 3.25
C ASN A 6 8.19 8.96 2.12
N ALA A 7 9.03 7.98 2.43
CA ALA A 7 9.45 6.98 1.46
C ALA A 7 8.25 6.13 0.97
N ALA A 8 7.33 5.74 1.86
CA ALA A 8 6.13 4.99 1.47
C ALA A 8 5.23 5.78 0.50
N VAL A 9 4.98 7.06 0.77
CA VAL A 9 4.20 7.95 -0.13
C VAL A 9 4.89 8.10 -1.48
N ARG A 10 6.23 8.19 -1.50
CA ARG A 10 7.03 8.30 -2.73
C ARG A 10 7.32 6.94 -3.40
N LEU A 11 6.80 5.84 -2.83
CA LEU A 11 6.96 4.47 -3.33
C LEU A 11 8.45 4.09 -3.43
N ARG A 12 9.19 4.52 -2.40
CA ARG A 12 10.61 4.29 -2.17
C ARG A 12 10.86 3.38 -0.98
N CYS A 13 12.03 2.77 -0.96
CA CYS A 13 12.48 1.89 0.12
C CYS A 13 12.46 2.63 1.48
N PRO A 14 11.82 2.10 2.52
CA PRO A 14 11.75 2.73 3.84
C PRO A 14 13.11 2.73 4.57
N ALA A 15 14.04 1.85 4.20
CA ALA A 15 15.37 1.77 4.79
C ALA A 15 16.32 2.86 4.24
N CYS A 16 16.47 2.96 2.92
CA CYS A 16 17.41 3.88 2.29
C CYS A 16 16.79 5.15 1.68
N GLY A 17 15.46 5.23 1.54
CA GLY A 17 14.74 6.36 0.96
C GLY A 17 14.87 6.56 -0.56
N HIS A 18 15.82 5.89 -1.22
CA HIS A 18 16.16 6.14 -2.63
C HIS A 18 15.73 5.02 -3.59
N GLY A 19 15.81 3.74 -3.18
CA GLY A 19 15.44 2.63 -4.05
C GLY A 19 13.94 2.65 -4.40
N ARG A 20 13.58 2.36 -5.64
CA ARG A 20 12.16 2.26 -6.06
C ARG A 20 11.61 0.91 -5.62
N LEU A 21 10.42 0.89 -5.02
CA LEU A 21 9.75 -0.37 -4.65
C LEU A 21 9.25 -1.12 -5.88
N TYR A 22 8.73 -0.40 -6.87
CA TYR A 22 8.03 -0.96 -8.02
C TYR A 22 8.84 -0.84 -9.30
N ALA A 23 8.92 -1.94 -10.06
CA ALA A 23 9.47 -1.98 -11.40
C ALA A 23 8.42 -1.51 -12.42
N GLN A 24 7.18 -2.00 -12.25
CA GLN A 24 6.01 -1.63 -13.07
C GLN A 24 4.81 -1.28 -12.17
N LEU A 25 3.63 -1.06 -12.77
CA LEU A 25 2.43 -0.59 -12.05
C LEU A 25 2.03 -1.52 -10.89
N PHE A 26 2.16 -2.83 -11.08
CA PHE A 26 1.84 -3.86 -10.09
C PHE A 26 3.00 -4.80 -9.75
N ASP A 27 4.12 -4.65 -10.47
CA ASP A 27 5.30 -5.48 -10.28
C ASP A 27 6.25 -4.83 -9.27
N MET A 28 6.38 -5.47 -8.11
CA MET A 28 7.20 -4.99 -7.00
C MET A 28 8.51 -5.76 -6.99
N HIS A 29 9.63 -5.06 -6.81
CA HIS A 29 10.93 -5.73 -6.72
C HIS A 29 10.94 -6.66 -5.49
N PRO A 30 11.60 -7.83 -5.57
CA PRO A 30 11.77 -8.70 -4.41
C PRO A 30 12.72 -8.11 -3.37
N ALA A 31 13.66 -7.26 -3.81
CA ALA A 31 14.58 -6.53 -2.94
C ALA A 31 14.90 -5.13 -3.49
N CYS A 32 15.35 -4.24 -2.62
CA CYS A 32 15.79 -2.90 -2.99
C CYS A 32 17.09 -2.96 -3.81
N LEU A 33 17.09 -2.39 -5.02
CA LEU A 33 18.28 -2.32 -5.88
C LEU A 33 19.41 -1.42 -5.34
N ALA A 34 19.12 -0.55 -4.35
CA ALA A 34 20.11 0.38 -3.80
C ALA A 34 20.78 -0.14 -2.52
N CYS A 35 20.00 -0.69 -1.58
CA CYS A 35 20.50 -1.16 -0.28
C CYS A 35 20.35 -2.66 -0.06
N GLY A 36 19.81 -3.42 -1.02
CA GLY A 36 19.62 -4.86 -0.89
C GLY A 36 18.52 -5.28 0.08
N GLN A 37 17.72 -4.36 0.62
CA GLN A 37 16.63 -4.68 1.55
C GLN A 37 15.63 -5.63 0.90
N THR A 38 15.49 -6.85 1.44
CA THR A 38 14.48 -7.80 0.98
C THR A 38 13.11 -7.33 1.40
N PHE A 39 12.17 -7.30 0.45
CA PHE A 39 10.77 -6.97 0.70
C PHE A 39 9.90 -8.21 0.81
N VAL A 40 10.44 -9.36 0.40
CA VAL A 40 9.81 -10.67 0.61
C VAL A 40 10.03 -11.08 2.06
N MET A 41 8.94 -11.03 2.82
CA MET A 41 8.79 -11.79 4.06
C MET A 41 8.26 -13.17 3.65
N GLY A 42 8.59 -14.24 4.38
CA GLY A 42 8.34 -15.64 3.97
C GLY A 42 6.92 -15.93 3.47
N ASP A 43 6.70 -17.13 2.91
CA ASP A 43 5.59 -17.53 2.01
C ASP A 43 4.13 -17.14 2.38
N GLY A 44 3.84 -16.52 3.53
CA GLY A 44 2.53 -16.01 3.94
C GLY A 44 2.38 -14.49 4.08
N ASP A 45 3.44 -13.67 4.01
CA ASP A 45 3.39 -12.32 4.57
C ASP A 45 2.98 -11.17 3.61
N PHE A 46 2.85 -11.45 2.31
CA PHE A 46 2.24 -10.48 1.37
C PHE A 46 0.72 -10.33 1.55
N VAL A 47 0.12 -11.23 2.32
CA VAL A 47 -1.31 -11.27 2.63
C VAL A 47 -1.73 -10.04 3.46
N GLY A 48 -0.86 -9.54 4.34
CA GLY A 48 -1.15 -8.37 5.18
C GLY A 48 -1.43 -7.10 4.37
N GLY A 49 -0.66 -6.85 3.31
CA GLY A 49 -0.87 -5.72 2.40
C GLY A 49 -2.18 -5.84 1.59
N VAL A 50 -2.59 -7.06 1.25
CA VAL A 50 -3.87 -7.30 0.56
C VAL A 50 -5.05 -7.10 1.52
N TYR A 51 -4.96 -7.60 2.75
CA TYR A 51 -5.99 -7.38 3.77
C TYR A 51 -6.14 -5.91 4.15
N LEU A 52 -5.03 -5.18 4.27
CA LEU A 52 -5.08 -3.74 4.52
C LEU A 52 -5.81 -3.02 3.38
N ASN A 53 -5.55 -3.41 2.12
CA ASN A 53 -6.22 -2.82 0.96
C ASN A 53 -7.71 -3.14 0.97
N TYR A 54 -8.06 -4.41 1.22
CA TYR A 54 -9.44 -4.86 1.35
C TYR A 54 -10.20 -4.09 2.45
N GLY A 55 -9.60 -3.90 3.62
CA GLY A 55 -10.20 -3.12 4.71
C GLY A 55 -10.48 -1.68 4.32
N VAL A 56 -9.53 -1.02 3.65
CA VAL A 56 -9.72 0.36 3.16
C VAL A 56 -10.83 0.41 2.11
N VAL A 57 -10.87 -0.51 1.14
CA VAL A 57 -11.91 -0.59 0.12
C VAL A 57 -13.28 -0.83 0.76
N ALA A 58 -13.39 -1.74 1.73
CA ALA A 58 -14.64 -2.04 2.41
C ALA A 58 -15.18 -0.83 3.18
N ILE A 59 -14.34 -0.18 3.99
CA ILE A 59 -14.71 1.01 4.77
C ILE A 59 -15.12 2.15 3.85
N THR A 60 -14.33 2.45 2.82
CA THR A 60 -14.63 3.54 1.88
C THR A 60 -15.88 3.27 1.05
N SER A 61 -16.11 2.02 0.63
CA SER A 61 -17.33 1.63 -0.08
C SER A 61 -18.57 1.78 0.80
N PHE A 62 -18.47 1.39 2.07
CA PHE A 62 -19.57 1.56 3.03
C PHE A 62 -19.89 3.04 3.27
N ILE A 63 -18.88 3.89 3.42
CA ILE A 63 -19.06 5.35 3.54
C ILE A 63 -19.72 5.90 2.28
N LEU A 64 -19.24 5.52 1.10
CA LEU A 64 -19.79 5.98 -0.18
C LEU A 64 -21.27 5.59 -0.31
N PHE A 65 -21.61 4.34 0.00
CA PHE A 65 -22.99 3.86 0.02
C PHE A 65 -23.85 4.67 0.99
N ALA A 66 -23.40 4.87 2.24
CA ALA A 66 -24.13 5.66 3.23
C ALA A 66 -24.33 7.12 2.81
N MET A 67 -23.37 7.71 2.09
CA MET A 67 -23.51 9.07 1.53
C MET A 67 -24.54 9.13 0.40
N MET A 68 -24.62 8.09 -0.43
CA MET A 68 -25.57 8.01 -1.55
C MET A 68 -27.00 7.81 -1.04
N GLU A 69 -27.19 6.94 -0.05
CA GLU A 69 -28.47 6.74 0.65
C GLU A 69 -28.96 8.03 1.32
N GLN A 70 -28.08 8.77 2.01
CA GLN A 70 -28.43 10.07 2.60
C GLN A 70 -28.82 11.13 1.55
N ALA A 71 -28.25 11.05 0.34
CA ALA A 71 -28.59 11.97 -0.72
C ALA A 71 -29.97 11.68 -1.34
N GLY A 72 -30.50 10.45 -1.22
CA GLY A 72 -31.86 10.07 -1.62
C GLY A 72 -32.22 10.30 -3.09
N THR A 73 -31.22 10.52 -3.95
CA THR A 73 -31.38 10.99 -5.35
C THR A 73 -31.04 9.92 -6.37
N TYR A 74 -30.39 8.84 -5.96
CA TYR A 74 -29.91 7.79 -6.85
C TYR A 74 -30.88 6.60 -6.89
N THR A 75 -31.00 5.99 -8.06
CA THR A 75 -31.70 4.71 -8.21
C THR A 75 -30.77 3.55 -7.82
N VAL A 76 -31.32 2.44 -7.32
CA VAL A 76 -30.55 1.25 -6.93
C VAL A 76 -29.58 0.79 -8.02
N GLY A 77 -29.98 0.87 -9.30
CA GLY A 77 -29.12 0.52 -10.42
C GLY A 77 -27.89 1.43 -10.58
N GLN A 78 -28.04 2.72 -10.32
CA GLN A 78 -26.92 3.68 -10.32
C GLN A 78 -26.00 3.44 -9.13
N GLU A 79 -26.56 3.16 -7.95
CA GLU A 79 -25.78 2.89 -6.75
C GLU A 79 -24.87 1.68 -6.94
N VAL A 80 -25.43 0.57 -7.43
CA VAL A 80 -24.67 -0.64 -7.74
C VAL A 80 -23.61 -0.36 -8.81
N GLY A 81 -23.95 0.41 -9.85
CA GLY A 81 -23.01 0.77 -10.92
C GLY A 81 -21.79 1.56 -10.41
N TYR A 82 -22.04 2.57 -9.57
CA TYR A 82 -20.98 3.38 -8.97
C TYR A 82 -20.13 2.57 -7.99
N LEU A 83 -20.75 1.76 -7.13
CA LEU A 83 -20.04 0.91 -6.18
C LEU A 83 -19.20 -0.15 -6.89
N MET A 84 -19.71 -0.81 -7.93
CA MET A 84 -18.94 -1.78 -8.72
C MET A 84 -17.72 -1.12 -9.36
N THR A 85 -17.93 0.04 -9.98
CA THR A 85 -16.83 0.80 -10.59
C THR A 85 -15.79 1.19 -9.55
N PHE A 86 -16.24 1.65 -8.37
CA PHE A 86 -15.37 2.02 -7.26
C PHE A 86 -14.57 0.82 -6.72
N VAL A 87 -15.22 -0.30 -6.42
CA VAL A 87 -14.60 -1.51 -5.86
C VAL A 87 -13.59 -2.14 -6.82
N VAL A 88 -13.67 -1.88 -8.13
CA VAL A 88 -12.64 -2.33 -9.08
C VAL A 88 -11.51 -1.31 -9.19
N LEU A 89 -11.81 -0.04 -9.46
CA LEU A 89 -10.79 0.97 -9.77
C LEU A 89 -10.00 1.41 -8.54
N PHE A 90 -10.67 1.57 -7.40
CA PHE A 90 -10.07 2.09 -6.18
C PHE A 90 -8.97 1.18 -5.62
N PRO A 91 -9.16 -0.15 -5.46
CA PRO A 91 -8.07 -1.04 -5.04
C PRO A 91 -6.90 -1.05 -6.03
N LEU A 92 -7.15 -0.99 -7.34
CA LEU A 92 -6.07 -0.93 -8.34
C LEU A 92 -5.17 0.31 -8.15
N LEU A 93 -5.75 1.45 -7.76
CA LEU A 93 -5.01 2.68 -7.48
C LEU A 93 -4.33 2.66 -6.10
N THR A 94 -4.98 2.06 -5.11
CA THR A 94 -4.53 2.11 -3.72
C THR A 94 -3.61 0.97 -3.32
N VAL A 95 -3.65 -0.19 -3.98
CA VAL A 95 -2.83 -1.37 -3.64
C VAL A 95 -1.34 -1.04 -3.59
N ARG A 96 -0.88 -0.17 -4.50
CA ARG A 96 0.51 0.28 -4.57
C ARG A 96 0.91 1.03 -3.30
N HIS A 97 0.05 1.94 -2.85
CA HIS A 97 0.24 2.75 -1.65
C HIS A 97 0.09 1.90 -0.39
N THR A 98 -0.98 1.10 -0.29
CA THR A 98 -1.24 0.20 0.83
C THR A 98 -0.05 -0.72 1.09
N ARG A 99 0.49 -1.37 0.04
CA ARG A 99 1.69 -2.22 0.16
C ARG A 99 2.92 -1.45 0.62
N ALA A 100 3.15 -0.24 0.11
CA ALA A 100 4.27 0.60 0.54
C ALA A 100 4.15 1.05 2.01
N PHE A 101 2.94 1.41 2.45
CA PHE A 101 2.65 1.74 3.85
C PHE A 101 2.82 0.53 4.78
N PHE A 102 2.34 -0.64 4.35
CA PHE A 102 2.54 -1.89 5.08
C PHE A 102 4.03 -2.19 5.27
N LEU A 103 4.83 -2.12 4.21
CA LEU A 103 6.28 -2.31 4.27
C LEU A 103 6.99 -1.32 5.20
N ALA A 104 6.59 -0.05 5.19
CA ALA A 104 7.14 0.94 6.12
C ALA A 104 6.79 0.63 7.58
N THR A 105 5.58 0.13 7.83
CA THR A 105 5.12 -0.27 9.16
C THR A 105 5.89 -1.49 9.66
N VAL A 106 5.98 -2.53 8.83
CA VAL A 106 6.73 -3.77 9.11
C VAL A 106 8.23 -3.49 9.29
N TYR A 107 8.79 -2.55 8.51
CA TYR A 107 10.17 -2.08 8.72
C TYR A 107 10.34 -1.42 10.08
N SER A 108 9.38 -0.56 10.48
CA SER A 108 9.44 0.14 11.77
C SER A 108 9.30 -0.78 12.98
N THR A 109 8.60 -1.92 12.84
CA THR A 109 8.51 -2.94 13.90
C THR A 109 9.75 -3.83 13.95
N GLY A 110 10.70 -3.67 13.03
CA GLY A 110 11.92 -4.49 12.96
C GLY A 110 11.67 -5.94 12.58
N THR A 111 10.49 -6.24 12.02
CA THR A 111 10.13 -7.60 11.59
C THR A 111 10.81 -7.99 10.28
N LEU A 112 11.14 -7.01 9.43
CA LEU A 112 11.94 -7.25 8.23
C LEU A 112 13.40 -7.56 8.60
N PRO A 113 14.04 -8.53 7.90
CA PRO A 113 15.48 -8.73 7.98
C PRO A 113 16.22 -7.41 7.72
N ARG A 114 17.28 -7.15 8.48
CA ARG A 114 18.11 -5.97 8.23
C ARG A 114 18.84 -6.09 6.89
N PRO A 115 19.02 -4.97 6.18
CA PRO A 115 19.69 -4.99 4.88
C PRO A 115 21.17 -5.39 5.03
N PRO A 116 21.74 -6.12 4.06
CA PRO A 116 23.08 -6.71 4.16
C PRO A 116 24.27 -5.73 4.00
N GLY A 117 24.13 -4.43 4.31
CA GLY A 117 25.20 -3.43 4.22
C GLY A 117 25.20 -2.36 5.33
N ASP A 118 26.31 -1.60 5.48
CA ASP A 118 26.36 -0.37 6.30
C ASP A 118 25.48 0.68 5.63
N HIS A 119 24.28 0.86 6.16
CA HIS A 119 23.35 1.90 5.73
C HIS A 119 23.17 2.90 6.87
N ARG A 120 24.23 3.64 7.19
CA ARG A 120 24.04 4.89 7.93
C ARG A 120 23.12 5.81 7.11
N PRO A 121 22.02 6.33 7.70
CA PRO A 121 21.26 7.39 7.04
C PRO A 121 22.25 8.52 6.74
N ALA A 122 22.28 8.98 5.48
CA ALA A 122 23.10 10.13 5.11
C ALA A 122 22.77 11.30 6.06
N PRO A 123 23.78 12.00 6.59
CA PRO A 123 23.60 13.02 7.62
C PRO A 123 22.66 14.15 7.18
#